data_AF-A0AAU6JD77-F1
#
_entry.id   AF-A0AAU6JD77-F1
#
_cell.length_a   1.000
_cell.length_b   1.000
_cell.length_c   1.000
_cell.angle_alpha   90.00
_cell.angle_beta   90.00
_cell.angle_gamma   90.00
#
_symmetry.space_group_name_H-M   'P 1'
#
loop_
_entity.id
_entity.type
_entity.pdbx_description
1 polymer ?
#
loop_
_entity_poly.entity_id
_entity_poly.type
_entity_poly.pdbx_seq_one_letter_code
_entity_poly.pdbx_strand_id
1 'polypeptide(L)'
;MTTAPTPHTPAAPANTAATASPAPGPAASPAPSPAAPGRRLTVVADQTPDSPAPAGCNSSSPSTDVPGEASRARKTAAKAGAEIRGEVLLTLAQLRLATPRQLKALLLSHQQDTDHVRRALRNLLAESPALVGRTHRKQQSYWYCTPAGLAEAAASGELAHRAGRTTGKRIAASKTGLREHGLALVDTAVAFHEAQAAHFSDWQVEVAHPTPAGNLVPDGVVLLADGSSAFVEIDRTMSYARLVAKLERYDAYRNAPASGRGNAARAPRSHWQETYSGPSMDRPFPPLLFVFAPAARRAAPATREAAFHERARRVSSVNYRSIVATTTLAQLTQHGPAEPVWRVAGRHAGEERCSLDALPKAR
;
A
#
# COMPACT_ATOMS: atom_id res chain seq x y z
N MET A 1 10.38 -22.03 -72.37
CA MET A 1 11.36 -21.00 -71.98
C MET A 1 10.91 -20.49 -70.62
N THR A 2 11.13 -21.18 -69.49
CA THR A 2 12.42 -21.44 -68.80
C THR A 2 13.18 -20.11 -68.64
N THR A 3 13.33 -19.50 -67.47
CA THR A 3 14.00 -20.03 -66.26
C THR A 3 13.76 -19.12 -65.03
N ALA A 4 13.59 -19.75 -63.87
CA ALA A 4 14.23 -19.36 -62.59
C ALA A 4 14.96 -20.64 -62.09
N PRO A 5 15.77 -20.67 -61.00
CA PRO A 5 16.19 -19.62 -60.05
C PRO A 5 17.72 -19.68 -59.69
N THR A 6 18.23 -18.79 -58.83
CA THR A 6 19.16 -19.20 -57.74
C THR A 6 19.32 -18.13 -56.64
N PRO A 7 19.59 -18.55 -55.38
CA PRO A 7 19.55 -17.71 -54.16
C PRO A 7 20.95 -17.35 -53.64
N HIS A 8 21.07 -16.32 -52.82
CA HIS A 8 22.27 -16.05 -52.03
C HIS A 8 21.99 -16.19 -50.51
N THR A 9 22.71 -17.16 -49.95
CA THR A 9 22.84 -17.58 -48.54
C THR A 9 23.68 -16.58 -47.72
N PRO A 10 23.51 -16.50 -46.38
CA PRO A 10 23.92 -15.37 -45.55
C PRO A 10 25.36 -15.47 -45.02
N ALA A 11 25.91 -14.32 -44.60
CA ALA A 11 27.18 -14.25 -43.91
C ALA A 11 27.00 -14.13 -42.38
N ALA A 12 27.74 -14.96 -41.64
CA ALA A 12 28.06 -14.83 -40.23
C ALA A 12 29.51 -15.36 -40.04
N PRO A 13 30.14 -15.20 -38.86
CA PRO A 13 30.46 -13.97 -38.14
C PRO A 13 31.99 -13.81 -38.00
N ALA A 14 32.51 -12.59 -37.87
CA ALA A 14 33.91 -12.38 -37.49
C ALA A 14 34.01 -12.07 -35.99
N ASN A 15 34.45 -13.08 -35.23
CA ASN A 15 35.06 -12.90 -33.91
C ASN A 15 36.50 -12.46 -34.11
N THR A 16 36.91 -11.34 -33.51
CA THR A 16 38.27 -11.21 -32.99
C THR A 16 38.28 -10.25 -31.82
N ALA A 17 38.79 -10.77 -30.71
CA ALA A 17 38.89 -10.12 -29.41
C ALA A 17 40.16 -9.27 -29.31
N ALA A 18 40.08 -8.15 -28.59
CA ALA A 18 41.17 -7.62 -27.76
C ALA A 18 40.54 -6.66 -26.70
N THR A 19 40.31 -7.15 -25.48
CA THR A 19 41.15 -6.92 -24.29
C THR A 19 41.15 -5.47 -23.79
N ALA A 20 40.20 -5.15 -22.90
CA ALA A 20 40.36 -4.12 -21.89
C ALA A 20 39.62 -4.57 -20.62
N SER A 21 40.37 -5.07 -19.64
CA SER A 21 39.88 -5.44 -18.31
C SER A 21 39.36 -4.20 -17.56
N PRO A 22 38.20 -4.26 -16.90
CA PRO A 22 37.88 -3.30 -15.85
C PRO A 22 38.40 -3.79 -14.48
N ALA A 23 38.81 -2.80 -13.69
CA ALA A 23 39.36 -2.88 -12.34
C ALA A 23 38.49 -3.68 -11.34
N PRO A 24 39.08 -4.23 -10.26
CA PRO A 24 38.37 -5.05 -9.29
C PRO A 24 37.31 -4.22 -8.55
N GLY A 25 36.05 -4.69 -8.62
CA GLY A 25 34.95 -4.15 -7.84
C GLY A 25 35.10 -4.46 -6.34
N PRO A 26 34.47 -3.67 -5.46
CA PRO A 26 34.60 -3.83 -4.02
C PRO A 26 33.99 -5.16 -3.56
N ALA A 27 34.65 -5.72 -2.55
CA ALA A 27 34.38 -7.03 -1.96
C ALA A 27 32.92 -7.24 -1.56
N ALA A 28 32.46 -8.48 -1.76
CA ALA A 28 31.17 -8.97 -1.33
C ALA A 28 30.98 -8.76 0.17
N SER A 29 29.93 -8.02 0.54
CA SER A 29 29.44 -7.98 1.91
C SER A 29 28.80 -9.33 2.29
N PRO A 30 28.99 -9.80 3.53
CA PRO A 30 28.61 -11.13 3.97
C PRO A 30 27.09 -11.30 4.07
N ALA A 31 26.65 -12.56 4.00
CA ALA A 31 25.27 -12.99 4.15
C ALA A 31 24.62 -12.49 5.45
N PRO A 32 23.32 -12.14 5.46
CA PRO A 32 22.64 -11.70 6.66
C PRO A 32 22.44 -12.87 7.65
N SER A 33 23.04 -12.73 8.82
CA SER A 33 22.75 -13.51 10.02
C SER A 33 21.31 -13.25 10.54
N PRO A 34 20.72 -14.19 11.31
CA PRO A 34 19.31 -14.15 11.67
C PRO A 34 18.95 -12.94 12.55
N ALA A 35 17.72 -12.47 12.34
CA ALA A 35 17.13 -11.28 12.94
C ALA A 35 17.29 -11.22 14.47
N ALA A 36 17.91 -10.15 14.94
CA ALA A 36 17.81 -9.73 16.33
C ALA A 36 16.37 -9.27 16.64
N PRO A 37 15.86 -9.49 17.86
CA PRO A 37 14.51 -9.09 18.24
C PRO A 37 14.33 -7.57 18.14
N GLY A 38 13.22 -7.17 17.52
CA GLY A 38 12.91 -5.80 17.12
C GLY A 38 12.93 -4.80 18.27
N ARG A 39 13.67 -3.70 18.06
CA ARG A 39 13.66 -2.52 18.92
C ARG A 39 12.45 -1.67 18.53
N ARG A 40 11.36 -1.77 19.31
CA ARG A 40 10.19 -0.89 19.26
C ARG A 40 10.64 0.57 19.10
N LEU A 41 10.06 1.30 18.16
CA LEU A 41 10.22 2.75 18.01
C LEU A 41 9.96 3.46 19.36
N THR A 42 11.03 3.76 20.08
CA THR A 42 11.02 4.63 21.24
C THR A 42 11.55 5.98 20.76
N VAL A 43 10.64 6.86 20.37
CA VAL A 43 10.97 8.28 20.21
C VAL A 43 11.23 8.82 21.62
N VAL A 44 12.50 8.76 22.03
CA VAL A 44 12.97 9.20 23.34
C VAL A 44 12.81 10.72 23.41
N ALA A 45 12.06 11.20 24.39
CA ALA A 45 12.10 12.61 24.79
C ALA A 45 13.45 12.86 25.47
N ASP A 46 14.28 13.71 24.88
CA ASP A 46 15.58 14.09 25.40
C ASP A 46 15.43 14.74 26.79
N GLN A 47 16.20 14.26 27.77
CA GLN A 47 16.28 14.84 29.11
C GLN A 47 17.43 15.83 29.16
N THR A 48 17.12 17.12 29.27
CA THR A 48 18.10 18.16 29.63
C THR A 48 18.69 17.89 31.02
N PRO A 49 20.02 17.90 31.21
CA PRO A 49 20.65 17.77 32.52
C PRO A 49 20.73 19.13 33.23
N ASP A 50 20.51 19.08 34.55
CA ASP A 50 20.62 20.17 35.51
C ASP A 50 22.01 20.83 35.56
N SER A 51 22.04 22.11 35.88
CA SER A 51 23.22 22.78 36.44
C SER A 51 22.80 23.92 37.39
N PRO A 52 23.68 24.28 38.37
CA PRO A 52 23.25 24.59 39.72
C PRO A 52 23.07 26.09 40.01
N ALA A 53 22.32 26.38 41.07
CA ALA A 53 22.04 27.71 41.60
C ALA A 53 23.24 28.39 42.28
N PRO A 54 23.19 29.72 42.46
CA PRO A 54 23.75 30.37 43.63
C PRO A 54 22.67 30.99 44.54
N ALA A 55 23.06 31.13 45.80
CA ALA A 55 22.25 31.40 46.98
C ALA A 55 21.67 32.83 47.06
N GLY A 56 20.61 32.98 47.86
CA GLY A 56 20.06 34.28 48.29
C GLY A 56 18.89 34.17 49.26
N CYS A 57 19.12 34.54 50.51
CA CYS A 57 18.33 34.44 51.74
C CYS A 57 16.84 34.93 51.75
N ASN A 58 16.03 34.15 52.49
CA ASN A 58 15.05 34.48 53.55
C ASN A 58 14.10 35.70 53.43
N SER A 59 12.77 35.45 53.40
CA SER A 59 11.84 35.68 54.53
C SER A 59 10.35 35.49 54.16
N SER A 60 9.58 35.04 55.16
CA SER A 60 8.16 34.66 55.27
C SER A 60 7.14 35.63 54.60
N SER A 61 6.03 35.19 54.00
CA SER A 61 4.80 34.67 54.63
C SER A 61 3.74 34.31 53.55
N PRO A 62 2.61 33.64 53.87
CA PRO A 62 1.93 32.72 52.97
C PRO A 62 0.94 33.42 52.03
N SER A 63 0.95 33.03 50.76
CA SER A 63 -0.22 33.18 49.90
C SER A 63 -0.41 31.89 49.13
N THR A 64 -1.60 31.34 49.34
CA THR A 64 -2.19 30.23 48.60
C THR A 64 -2.22 30.58 47.12
N ASP A 65 -1.31 29.99 46.35
CA ASP A 65 -1.56 29.71 44.95
C ASP A 65 -0.94 28.36 44.66
N VAL A 66 -1.80 27.37 44.47
CA VAL A 66 -1.44 26.00 44.10
C VAL A 66 -0.99 26.02 42.64
N PRO A 67 0.30 25.86 42.30
CA PRO A 67 0.75 25.73 40.92
C PRO A 67 0.92 24.22 40.65
N GLY A 68 -0.16 23.46 40.86
CA GLY A 68 -0.08 21.99 40.89
C GLY A 68 -0.82 21.30 39.76
N GLU A 69 -1.92 21.90 39.29
CA GLU A 69 -2.92 21.13 38.55
C GLU A 69 -2.89 21.41 37.05
N ALA A 70 -2.73 22.67 36.63
CA ALA A 70 -2.61 23.04 35.22
C ALA A 70 -1.32 22.49 34.57
N SER A 71 -0.20 22.48 35.31
CA SER A 71 1.09 21.97 34.84
C SER A 71 1.12 20.44 34.80
N ARG A 72 0.48 19.75 35.76
CA ARG A 72 0.31 18.29 35.72
C ARG A 72 -0.65 17.87 34.62
N ALA A 73 -1.78 18.56 34.45
CA ALA A 73 -2.72 18.33 33.35
C ALA A 73 -2.08 18.53 31.97
N ARG A 74 -1.21 19.53 31.80
CA ARG A 74 -0.40 19.68 30.57
C ARG A 74 0.59 18.55 30.36
N LYS A 75 1.28 18.09 31.42
CA LYS A 75 2.29 17.01 31.34
C LYS A 75 1.64 15.63 31.08
N THR A 76 0.46 15.37 31.63
CA THR A 76 -0.31 14.14 31.37
C THR A 76 -1.00 14.19 30.00
N ALA A 77 -1.53 15.34 29.58
CA ALA A 77 -2.07 15.52 28.23
C ALA A 77 -1.00 15.40 27.13
N ALA A 78 0.25 15.78 27.40
CA ALA A 78 1.38 15.59 26.48
C ALA A 78 1.78 14.10 26.32
N LYS A 79 1.54 13.26 27.33
CA LYS A 79 1.78 11.81 27.25
C LYS A 79 0.64 11.03 26.57
N ALA A 80 -0.59 11.53 26.60
CA ALA A 80 -1.72 10.84 26.02
C ALA A 80 -1.65 10.84 24.47
N GLY A 81 -1.63 9.64 23.87
CA GLY A 81 -1.44 9.46 22.43
C GLY A 81 0.03 9.37 22.01
N ALA A 82 0.98 9.46 22.96
CA ALA A 82 2.40 9.25 22.70
C ALA A 82 2.69 7.78 22.35
N GLU A 83 1.91 6.86 22.93
CA GLU A 83 2.02 5.42 22.81
C GLU A 83 1.73 4.88 21.41
N ILE A 84 0.95 5.61 20.59
CA ILE A 84 0.60 5.20 19.22
C ILE A 84 1.25 6.06 18.13
N ARG A 85 2.17 6.97 18.48
CA ARG A 85 2.75 7.90 17.49
C ARG A 85 3.53 7.17 16.41
N GLY A 86 4.29 6.16 16.79
CA GLY A 86 5.06 5.33 15.87
C GLY A 86 4.14 4.61 14.89
N GLU A 87 3.09 3.97 15.42
CA GLU A 87 2.07 3.25 14.66
C GLU A 87 1.30 4.18 13.71
N VAL A 88 0.99 5.41 14.15
CA VAL A 88 0.39 6.43 13.28
C VAL A 88 1.33 6.81 12.14
N LEU A 89 2.62 7.03 12.41
CA LEU A 89 3.60 7.36 11.38
C LEU A 89 3.77 6.21 10.38
N LEU A 90 3.90 4.97 10.87
CA LEU A 90 4.01 3.76 10.06
C LEU A 90 2.77 3.57 9.18
N THR A 91 1.57 3.74 9.73
CA THR A 91 0.32 3.63 8.97
C THR A 91 0.25 4.70 7.86
N LEU A 92 0.65 5.94 8.17
CA LEU A 92 0.71 7.01 7.16
C LEU A 92 1.81 6.80 6.13
N ALA A 93 2.91 6.13 6.48
CA ALA A 93 3.95 5.76 5.53
C ALA A 93 3.48 4.63 4.62
N GLN A 94 2.77 3.63 5.16
CA GLN A 94 2.24 2.49 4.41
C GLN A 94 1.10 2.88 3.45
N LEU A 95 0.11 3.61 3.95
CA LEU A 95 -1.11 3.97 3.21
C LEU A 95 -1.07 5.38 2.59
N ARG A 96 0.01 6.12 2.84
CA ARG A 96 0.35 7.46 2.31
C ARG A 96 -0.53 8.60 2.81
N LEU A 97 -1.82 8.38 3.00
CA LEU A 97 -2.81 9.38 3.39
C LEU A 97 -3.90 8.74 4.24
N ALA A 98 -4.34 9.39 5.32
CA ALA A 98 -5.52 8.96 6.05
C ALA A 98 -6.24 10.11 6.77
N THR A 99 -7.50 9.89 7.13
CA THR A 99 -8.24 10.71 8.09
C THR A 99 -8.06 10.17 9.52
N PRO A 100 -8.30 10.98 10.57
CA PRO A 100 -8.29 10.48 11.94
C PRO A 100 -9.29 9.33 12.18
N ARG A 101 -10.42 9.33 11.46
CA ARG A 101 -11.42 8.25 11.54
C ARG A 101 -10.85 6.93 10.99
N GLN A 102 -10.19 6.98 9.84
CA GLN A 102 -9.55 5.82 9.23
C GLN A 102 -8.41 5.29 10.11
N LEU A 103 -7.54 6.18 10.61
CA LEU A 103 -6.47 5.79 11.54
C LEU A 103 -7.03 5.16 12.83
N LYS A 104 -8.15 5.67 13.36
CA LYS A 104 -8.84 5.05 14.50
C LYS A 104 -9.33 3.64 14.18
N ALA A 105 -9.94 3.45 13.01
CA ALA A 105 -10.42 2.13 12.61
C ALA A 105 -9.27 1.11 12.49
N LEU A 106 -8.11 1.54 12.01
CA LEU A 106 -6.93 0.68 11.84
C LEU A 106 -6.13 0.42 13.12
N LEU A 107 -6.02 1.41 14.01
CA LEU A 107 -5.09 1.35 15.16
C LEU A 107 -5.78 1.14 16.49
N LEU A 108 -7.04 1.58 16.61
CA LEU A 108 -7.77 1.65 17.88
C LEU A 108 -9.20 1.15 17.69
N SER A 109 -9.40 0.01 17.02
CA SER A 109 -10.71 -0.51 16.64
C SER A 109 -11.73 -0.51 17.78
N HIS A 110 -11.29 -0.80 19.02
CA HIS A 110 -12.13 -0.85 20.23
C HIS A 110 -12.53 0.51 20.82
N GLN A 111 -11.90 1.63 20.44
CA GLN A 111 -12.25 2.95 20.97
C GLN A 111 -13.43 3.58 20.22
N GLN A 112 -14.27 4.34 20.91
CA GLN A 112 -15.47 4.95 20.31
C GLN A 112 -15.15 6.24 19.53
N ASP A 113 -14.25 7.07 20.04
CA ASP A 113 -13.94 8.38 19.49
C ASP A 113 -12.59 8.43 18.73
N THR A 114 -12.32 9.58 18.11
CA THR A 114 -11.05 9.82 17.38
C THR A 114 -10.07 10.69 18.17
N ASP A 115 -10.35 10.98 19.44
CA ASP A 115 -9.61 12.00 20.19
C ASP A 115 -8.19 11.56 20.50
N HIS A 116 -8.01 10.27 20.78
CA HIS A 116 -6.70 9.68 20.99
C HIS A 116 -5.79 9.84 19.77
N VAL A 117 -6.29 9.45 18.58
CA VAL A 117 -5.58 9.62 17.30
C VAL A 117 -5.33 11.09 16.98
N ARG A 118 -6.32 11.97 17.16
CA ARG A 118 -6.16 13.40 16.92
C ARG A 118 -5.09 14.00 17.83
N ARG A 119 -4.98 13.54 19.08
CA ARG A 119 -3.93 13.97 20.02
C ARG A 119 -2.56 13.45 19.59
N ALA A 120 -2.44 12.18 19.22
CA ALA A 120 -1.20 11.61 18.67
C ALA A 120 -0.69 12.39 17.46
N LEU A 121 -1.56 12.71 16.51
CA LEU A 121 -1.24 13.49 15.30
C LEU A 121 -0.82 14.94 15.63
N ARG A 122 -1.48 15.58 16.61
CA ARG A 122 -1.09 16.93 17.07
C ARG A 122 0.27 16.91 17.75
N ASN A 123 0.55 15.92 18.59
CA ASN A 123 1.83 15.79 19.28
C ASN A 123 2.94 15.53 18.25
N LEU A 124 2.73 14.63 17.30
CA LEU A 124 3.68 14.34 16.22
C LEU A 124 3.97 15.58 15.37
N LEU A 125 2.95 16.40 15.07
CA LEU A 125 3.13 17.66 14.35
C LEU A 125 3.86 18.73 15.18
N ALA A 126 3.66 18.77 16.50
CA ALA A 126 4.28 19.75 17.38
C ALA A 126 5.76 19.42 17.67
N GLU A 127 6.06 18.15 17.92
CA GLU A 127 7.41 17.68 18.29
C GLU A 127 8.27 17.40 17.06
N SER A 128 7.67 16.94 15.96
CA SER A 128 8.39 16.53 14.75
C SER A 128 7.63 16.97 13.49
N PRO A 129 7.46 18.28 13.27
CA PRO A 129 6.69 18.82 12.14
C PRO A 129 7.22 18.39 10.77
N ALA A 130 8.49 17.99 10.70
CA ALA A 130 9.09 17.48 9.49
C ALA A 130 8.52 16.12 9.05
N LEU A 131 7.98 15.29 9.96
CA LEU A 131 7.60 13.89 9.69
C LEU A 131 6.19 13.74 9.08
N VAL A 132 5.26 14.61 9.47
CA VAL A 132 3.86 14.54 9.02
C VAL A 132 3.34 15.87 8.54
N GLY A 133 2.45 15.82 7.55
CA GLY A 133 1.74 16.99 7.06
C GLY A 133 0.23 16.87 7.23
N ARG A 134 -0.43 18.02 7.29
CA ARG A 134 -1.89 18.12 7.39
C ARG A 134 -2.44 19.05 6.31
N THR A 135 -3.53 18.64 5.67
CA THR A 135 -4.33 19.47 4.77
C THR A 135 -5.79 19.48 5.22
N HIS A 136 -6.48 20.59 5.07
CA HIS A 136 -7.89 20.73 5.46
C HIS A 136 -8.79 21.00 4.24
N ARG A 137 -9.92 20.28 4.12
CA ARG A 137 -10.95 20.56 3.11
C ARG A 137 -12.32 20.09 3.59
N LYS A 138 -13.38 20.86 3.32
CA LYS A 138 -14.78 20.50 3.66
C LYS A 138 -14.92 19.98 5.11
N GLN A 139 -14.30 20.69 6.07
CA GLN A 139 -14.31 20.35 7.51
C GLN A 139 -13.64 19.01 7.88
N GLN A 140 -12.87 18.40 6.97
CA GLN A 140 -12.08 17.21 7.24
C GLN A 140 -10.59 17.50 7.16
N SER A 141 -9.84 16.96 8.12
CA SER A 141 -8.38 16.98 8.12
C SER A 141 -7.84 15.68 7.52
N TYR A 142 -6.93 15.81 6.57
CA TYR A 142 -6.20 14.70 5.98
C TYR A 142 -4.74 14.79 6.40
N TRP A 143 -4.20 13.65 6.82
CA TRP A 143 -2.85 13.52 7.31
C TRP A 143 -2.05 12.64 6.39
N TYR A 144 -0.80 13.00 6.16
CA TYR A 144 0.09 12.27 5.26
C TYR A 144 1.51 12.25 5.82
N CYS A 145 2.24 11.20 5.47
CA CYS A 145 3.67 11.10 5.75
C CYS A 145 4.47 11.96 4.76
N THR A 146 5.45 12.71 5.26
CA THR A 146 6.38 13.51 4.45
C THR A 146 7.57 12.64 4.00
N PRO A 147 8.50 13.15 3.17
CA PRO A 147 9.71 12.40 2.84
C PRO A 147 10.56 12.06 4.07
N ALA A 148 10.67 12.98 5.04
CA ALA A 148 11.40 12.74 6.29
C ALA A 148 10.70 11.69 7.17
N GLY A 149 9.37 11.77 7.28
CA GLY A 149 8.59 10.76 8.00
C GLY A 149 8.71 9.37 7.38
N LEU A 150 8.79 9.29 6.05
CA LEU A 150 8.95 8.02 5.34
C LEU A 150 10.35 7.45 5.56
N ALA A 151 11.38 8.29 5.58
CA ALA A 151 12.73 7.87 5.90
C ALA A 151 12.84 7.37 7.36
N GLU A 152 12.21 8.07 8.30
CA GLU A 152 12.13 7.66 9.70
C GLU A 152 11.42 6.31 9.86
N ALA A 153 10.25 6.17 9.24
CA ALA A 153 9.49 4.92 9.24
C ALA A 153 10.25 3.77 8.56
N ALA A 154 11.06 4.05 7.54
CA ALA A 154 11.92 3.04 6.91
C ALA A 154 13.10 2.66 7.81
N ALA A 155 13.68 3.62 8.54
CA ALA A 155 14.80 3.40 9.45
C ALA A 155 14.42 2.54 10.67
N SER A 156 13.13 2.48 11.04
CA SER A 156 12.66 1.58 12.09
C SER A 156 12.73 0.09 11.72
N GLY A 157 12.78 -0.22 10.42
CA GLY A 157 12.70 -1.59 9.91
C GLY A 157 11.31 -2.23 9.98
N GLU A 158 10.29 -1.49 10.44
CA GLU A 158 8.91 -1.99 10.59
C GLU A 158 8.07 -1.83 9.31
N LEU A 159 8.54 -1.04 8.33
CA LEU A 159 7.90 -0.95 7.01
C LEU A 159 8.20 -2.20 6.17
N ALA A 160 7.18 -2.68 5.46
CA ALA A 160 7.37 -3.73 4.46
C ALA A 160 8.46 -3.31 3.46
N HIS A 161 9.37 -4.24 3.12
CA HIS A 161 10.51 -3.99 2.21
C HIS A 161 10.09 -3.40 0.84
N ARG A 162 8.82 -3.56 0.45
CA ARG A 162 8.25 -3.07 -0.82
C ARG A 162 7.28 -1.90 -0.66
N ALA A 163 7.17 -1.32 0.53
CA ALA A 163 6.41 -0.09 0.72
C ALA A 163 6.92 0.98 -0.25
N GLY A 164 6.01 1.57 -1.03
CA GLY A 164 6.36 2.53 -2.06
C GLY A 164 7.10 3.73 -1.46
N ARG A 165 8.15 4.22 -2.15
CA ARG A 165 8.93 5.39 -1.70
C ARG A 165 8.18 6.73 -1.88
N THR A 166 6.90 6.68 -2.23
CA THR A 166 6.13 7.84 -2.65
C THR A 166 5.31 8.38 -1.49
N THR A 167 5.49 9.65 -1.16
CA THR A 167 4.77 10.28 -0.06
C THR A 167 3.32 10.63 -0.43
N GLY A 168 2.49 10.85 0.59
CA GLY A 168 1.10 11.30 0.40
C GLY A 168 0.95 12.80 0.12
N LYS A 169 2.02 13.60 0.20
CA LYS A 169 1.95 15.06 0.06
C LYS A 169 1.26 15.52 -1.23
N ARG A 170 1.66 14.93 -2.37
CA ARG A 170 1.06 15.23 -3.69
C ARG A 170 -0.41 14.82 -3.76
N ILE A 171 -0.75 13.66 -3.17
CA ILE A 171 -2.10 13.14 -3.10
C ILE A 171 -2.97 14.08 -2.26
N ALA A 172 -2.53 14.42 -1.04
CA ALA A 172 -3.23 15.28 -0.09
C ALA A 172 -3.51 16.68 -0.66
N ALA A 173 -2.54 17.26 -1.38
CA ALA A 173 -2.65 18.58 -2.01
C ALA A 173 -3.49 18.58 -3.29
N SER A 174 -3.80 17.41 -3.85
CA SER A 174 -4.46 17.33 -5.16
C SER A 174 -5.89 17.86 -5.13
N LYS A 175 -6.21 18.65 -6.18
CA LYS A 175 -7.57 19.11 -6.51
C LYS A 175 -8.25 18.21 -7.55
N THR A 176 -7.52 17.27 -8.17
CA THR A 176 -7.96 16.47 -9.34
C THR A 176 -8.62 15.14 -8.97
N GLY A 177 -9.09 14.97 -7.73
CA GLY A 177 -9.73 13.73 -7.29
C GLY A 177 -8.79 12.64 -6.78
N LEU A 178 -7.47 12.83 -6.90
CA LEU A 178 -6.45 11.88 -6.44
C LEU A 178 -6.48 11.68 -4.92
N ARG A 179 -6.81 12.74 -4.16
CA ARG A 179 -7.01 12.62 -2.70
C ARG A 179 -8.14 11.65 -2.38
N GLU A 180 -9.29 11.88 -2.98
CA GLU A 180 -10.49 11.08 -2.72
C GLU A 180 -10.35 9.66 -3.29
N HIS A 181 -9.46 9.44 -4.27
CA HIS A 181 -9.01 8.10 -4.69
C HIS A 181 -8.18 7.41 -3.61
N GLY A 182 -7.15 8.08 -3.09
CA GLY A 182 -6.33 7.54 -1.99
C GLY A 182 -7.14 7.24 -0.73
N LEU A 183 -8.13 8.10 -0.38
CA LEU A 183 -9.02 7.84 0.74
C LEU A 183 -9.92 6.62 0.52
N ALA A 184 -10.41 6.40 -0.70
CA ALA A 184 -11.19 5.21 -1.04
C ALA A 184 -10.35 3.92 -0.96
N LEU A 185 -9.06 3.99 -1.30
CA LEU A 185 -8.13 2.88 -1.07
C LEU A 185 -7.97 2.60 0.44
N VAL A 186 -7.84 3.63 1.26
CA VAL A 186 -7.75 3.44 2.73
C VAL A 186 -9.04 2.90 3.31
N ASP A 187 -10.22 3.34 2.85
CA ASP A 187 -11.50 2.76 3.28
C ASP A 187 -11.61 1.27 2.87
N THR A 188 -11.05 0.90 1.72
CA THR A 188 -10.93 -0.50 1.29
C THR A 188 -10.01 -1.29 2.25
N ALA A 189 -8.84 -0.74 2.60
CA ALA A 189 -7.92 -1.37 3.54
C ALA A 189 -8.54 -1.52 4.95
N VAL A 190 -9.30 -0.52 5.42
CA VAL A 190 -10.08 -0.59 6.67
C VAL A 190 -11.08 -1.73 6.62
N ALA A 191 -11.85 -1.87 5.54
CA ALA A 191 -12.85 -2.94 5.42
C ALA A 191 -12.20 -4.34 5.48
N PHE A 192 -11.02 -4.52 4.87
CA PHE A 192 -10.27 -5.77 4.98
C PHE A 192 -9.71 -6.01 6.38
N HIS A 193 -9.24 -4.95 7.03
CA HIS A 193 -8.71 -5.01 8.40
C HIS A 193 -9.79 -5.37 9.43
N GLU A 194 -10.94 -4.70 9.37
CA GLU A 194 -12.06 -4.94 10.28
C GLU A 194 -12.64 -6.35 10.12
N ALA A 195 -12.68 -6.87 8.89
CA ALA A 195 -13.10 -8.25 8.61
C ALA A 195 -11.99 -9.30 8.86
N GLN A 196 -10.83 -8.89 9.38
CA GLN A 196 -9.66 -9.76 9.60
C GLN A 196 -9.18 -10.50 8.34
N ALA A 197 -9.54 -10.02 7.15
CA ALA A 197 -9.13 -10.61 5.88
C ALA A 197 -7.67 -10.27 5.52
N ALA A 198 -7.15 -9.15 6.04
CA ALA A 198 -5.74 -8.76 5.95
C ALA A 198 -5.41 -7.71 7.01
N HIS A 199 -4.18 -7.69 7.53
CA HIS A 199 -3.75 -6.58 8.38
C HIS A 199 -3.40 -5.35 7.53
N PHE A 200 -3.51 -4.13 8.05
CA PHE A 200 -3.23 -2.93 7.25
C PHE A 200 -1.76 -2.82 6.82
N SER A 201 -0.84 -3.43 7.58
CA SER A 201 0.59 -3.51 7.24
C SER A 201 0.87 -4.43 6.04
N ASP A 202 -0.07 -5.30 5.70
CA ASP A 202 0.04 -6.27 4.60
C ASP A 202 -0.26 -5.65 3.23
N TRP A 203 -0.71 -4.39 3.23
CA TRP A 203 -1.04 -3.64 2.02
C TRP A 203 0.19 -2.94 1.46
N GLN A 204 0.49 -3.13 0.19
CA GLN A 204 1.51 -2.38 -0.54
C GLN A 204 0.83 -1.48 -1.58
N VAL A 205 0.99 -0.16 -1.44
CA VAL A 205 0.30 0.83 -2.28
C VAL A 205 1.16 1.24 -3.48
N GLU A 206 0.57 1.25 -4.67
CA GLU A 206 1.21 1.70 -5.92
C GLU A 206 2.58 1.03 -6.22
N VAL A 207 2.70 -0.27 -5.99
CA VAL A 207 3.93 -1.03 -6.32
C VAL A 207 4.03 -1.25 -7.82
N ALA A 208 5.19 -0.92 -8.39
CA ALA A 208 5.46 -1.14 -9.80
C ALA A 208 5.83 -2.59 -10.10
N HIS A 209 5.20 -3.13 -11.14
CA HIS A 209 5.41 -4.46 -11.68
C HIS A 209 5.91 -4.32 -13.12
N PRO A 210 7.19 -4.64 -13.37
CA PRO A 210 7.75 -4.46 -14.70
C PRO A 210 7.11 -5.41 -15.71
N THR A 211 6.77 -4.89 -16.88
CA THR A 211 6.37 -5.68 -18.05
C THR A 211 7.14 -5.18 -19.28
N PRO A 212 7.22 -5.98 -20.36
CA PRO A 212 7.84 -5.53 -21.61
C PRO A 212 7.22 -4.25 -22.19
N ALA A 213 5.94 -3.98 -21.89
CA ALA A 213 5.20 -2.80 -22.36
C ALA A 213 5.24 -1.61 -21.36
N GLY A 214 6.10 -1.68 -20.33
CA GLY A 214 6.20 -0.72 -19.25
C GLY A 214 5.61 -1.22 -17.93
N ASN A 215 5.66 -0.40 -16.88
CA ASN A 215 5.24 -0.84 -15.55
C ASN A 215 3.70 -0.91 -15.43
N LEU A 216 3.22 -2.03 -14.90
CA LEU A 216 1.89 -2.17 -14.31
C LEU A 216 1.96 -1.67 -12.86
N VAL A 217 1.03 -0.80 -12.46
CA VAL A 217 0.96 -0.26 -11.10
C VAL A 217 -0.48 -0.44 -10.59
N PRO A 218 -0.74 -1.48 -9.78
CA PRO A 218 -1.98 -1.63 -9.02
C PRO A 218 -2.14 -0.50 -8.03
N ASP A 219 -3.38 -0.11 -7.70
CA ASP A 219 -3.61 0.83 -6.60
C ASP A 219 -3.15 0.23 -5.26
N GLY A 220 -3.41 -1.07 -5.05
CA GLY A 220 -2.90 -1.83 -3.91
C GLY A 220 -2.59 -3.29 -4.24
N VAL A 221 -1.67 -3.87 -3.48
CA VAL A 221 -1.46 -5.32 -3.38
C VAL A 221 -1.60 -5.70 -1.93
N VAL A 222 -2.43 -6.69 -1.62
CA VAL A 222 -2.67 -7.11 -0.23
C VAL A 222 -2.27 -8.57 -0.04
N LEU A 223 -1.54 -8.87 1.04
CA LEU A 223 -1.38 -10.23 1.54
C LEU A 223 -2.56 -10.55 2.45
N LEU A 224 -3.34 -11.57 2.08
CA LEU A 224 -4.53 -12.02 2.78
C LEU A 224 -4.16 -12.94 3.94
N ALA A 225 -5.09 -13.11 4.88
CA ALA A 225 -4.92 -13.94 6.07
C ALA A 225 -4.65 -15.42 5.76
N ASP A 226 -5.09 -15.93 4.60
CA ASP A 226 -4.77 -17.27 4.10
C ASP A 226 -3.36 -17.38 3.48
N GLY A 227 -2.60 -16.28 3.53
CA GLY A 227 -1.26 -16.13 2.98
C GLY A 227 -1.22 -15.93 1.47
N SER A 228 -2.35 -15.88 0.77
CA SER A 228 -2.43 -15.55 -0.66
C SER A 228 -2.36 -14.04 -0.87
N SER A 229 -2.12 -13.59 -2.11
CA SER A 229 -2.13 -12.16 -2.44
C SER A 229 -3.28 -11.82 -3.37
N ALA A 230 -3.76 -10.58 -3.32
CA ALA A 230 -4.71 -10.03 -4.26
C ALA A 230 -4.25 -8.66 -4.78
N PHE A 231 -4.53 -8.39 -6.06
CA PHE A 231 -4.36 -7.06 -6.65
C PHE A 231 -5.67 -6.27 -6.48
N VAL A 232 -5.57 -5.03 -6.03
CA VAL A 232 -6.72 -4.17 -5.76
C VAL A 232 -6.65 -2.92 -6.64
N GLU A 233 -7.75 -2.63 -7.31
CA GLU A 233 -7.93 -1.48 -8.18
C GLU A 233 -9.15 -0.68 -7.74
N ILE A 234 -8.95 0.60 -7.45
CA ILE A 234 -10.03 1.51 -7.08
C ILE A 234 -10.44 2.28 -8.33
N ASP A 235 -11.69 2.18 -8.73
CA ASP A 235 -12.23 3.03 -9.78
C ASP A 235 -13.19 4.07 -9.23
N ARG A 236 -12.98 5.30 -9.71
CA ARG A 236 -13.86 6.44 -9.42
C ARG A 236 -14.28 7.16 -10.68
N THR A 237 -13.34 7.30 -11.63
CA THR A 237 -13.49 8.21 -12.75
C THR A 237 -12.95 7.66 -14.07
N MET A 238 -12.30 6.48 -14.06
CA MET A 238 -11.60 5.95 -15.23
C MET A 238 -12.59 5.65 -16.36
N SER A 239 -12.17 5.82 -17.62
CA SER A 239 -13.01 5.33 -18.72
C SER A 239 -13.03 3.81 -18.74
N TYR A 240 -14.12 3.22 -19.20
CA TYR A 240 -14.22 1.76 -19.29
C TYR A 240 -13.15 1.14 -20.19
N ALA A 241 -12.78 1.84 -21.27
CA ALA A 241 -11.67 1.42 -22.14
C ALA A 241 -10.33 1.35 -21.38
N ARG A 242 -10.06 2.30 -20.48
CA ARG A 242 -8.84 2.27 -19.65
C ARG A 242 -8.89 1.18 -18.57
N LEU A 243 -10.06 0.86 -18.03
CA LEU A 243 -10.23 -0.27 -17.11
C LEU A 243 -10.00 -1.61 -17.83
N VAL A 244 -10.52 -1.78 -19.04
CA VAL A 244 -10.24 -2.97 -19.87
C VAL A 244 -8.75 -3.05 -20.23
N ALA A 245 -8.13 -1.94 -20.63
CA ALA A 245 -6.70 -1.90 -20.90
C ALA A 245 -5.85 -2.22 -19.65
N LYS A 246 -6.35 -1.98 -18.42
CA LYS A 246 -5.69 -2.45 -17.19
C LYS A 246 -5.71 -3.98 -17.13
N LEU A 247 -6.84 -4.63 -17.44
CA LEU A 247 -6.92 -6.11 -17.48
C LEU A 247 -5.91 -6.71 -18.47
N GLU A 248 -5.76 -6.10 -19.65
CA GLU A 248 -4.76 -6.52 -20.65
C GLU A 248 -3.33 -6.38 -20.11
N ARG A 249 -3.04 -5.33 -19.33
CA ARG A 249 -1.72 -5.17 -18.68
C ARG A 249 -1.48 -6.22 -17.59
N TYR A 250 -2.51 -6.62 -16.84
CA TYR A 250 -2.39 -7.73 -15.90
C TYR A 250 -2.10 -9.05 -16.62
N ASP A 251 -2.75 -9.30 -17.75
CA ASP A 251 -2.45 -10.48 -18.58
C ASP A 251 -1.01 -10.44 -19.12
N ALA A 252 -0.56 -9.27 -19.59
CA ALA A 252 0.84 -9.09 -20.01
C ALA A 252 1.83 -9.31 -18.85
N TYR A 253 1.52 -8.82 -17.65
CA TYR A 253 2.35 -9.04 -16.46
C TYR A 253 2.40 -10.51 -16.03
N ARG A 254 1.27 -11.22 -16.09
CA ARG A 254 1.20 -12.65 -15.81
C ARG A 254 2.17 -13.45 -16.69
N ASN A 255 2.33 -13.03 -17.95
CA ASN A 255 3.21 -13.69 -18.91
C ASN A 255 4.62 -13.06 -18.97
N ALA A 256 4.92 -12.06 -18.14
CA ALA A 256 6.20 -11.39 -18.15
C ALA A 256 7.30 -12.33 -17.60
N PRO A 257 8.46 -12.43 -18.30
CA PRO A 257 9.57 -13.22 -17.81
C PRO A 257 10.10 -12.64 -16.48
N ALA A 258 10.68 -13.49 -15.64
CA ALA A 258 11.39 -13.03 -14.45
C ALA A 258 12.49 -12.02 -14.82
N SER A 259 12.64 -10.99 -13.99
CA SER A 259 13.67 -9.96 -14.16
C SER A 259 14.98 -10.44 -13.54
N GLY A 260 15.82 -11.15 -14.32
CA GLY A 260 17.16 -11.54 -13.87
C GLY A 260 17.86 -12.58 -14.74
N ARG A 261 19.19 -12.68 -14.61
CA ARG A 261 19.94 -13.87 -15.09
C ARG A 261 19.56 -15.04 -14.18
N GLY A 262 18.53 -15.78 -14.57
CA GLY A 262 18.12 -17.00 -13.85
C GLY A 262 19.26 -18.01 -13.81
N ASN A 263 19.40 -18.72 -12.69
CA ASN A 263 20.19 -19.94 -12.65
C ASN A 263 19.59 -20.93 -13.67
N ALA A 264 20.37 -21.35 -14.67
CA ALA A 264 19.94 -22.27 -15.72
C ALA A 264 19.40 -23.62 -15.17
N ALA A 265 19.68 -23.92 -13.90
CA ALA A 265 19.18 -25.11 -13.20
C ALA A 265 17.74 -25.01 -12.67
N ARG A 266 17.09 -23.84 -12.72
CA ARG A 266 15.71 -23.65 -12.21
C ARG A 266 14.72 -23.59 -13.37
N ALA A 267 13.59 -24.28 -13.24
CA ALA A 267 12.48 -24.17 -14.19
C ALA A 267 12.11 -22.68 -14.39
N PRO A 268 11.86 -22.23 -15.63
CA PRO A 268 11.52 -20.83 -15.91
C PRO A 268 10.31 -20.39 -15.10
N ARG A 269 10.46 -19.32 -14.32
CA ARG A 269 9.36 -18.70 -13.59
C ARG A 269 9.02 -17.36 -14.23
N SER A 270 7.74 -17.04 -14.28
CA SER A 270 7.29 -15.69 -14.58
C SER A 270 7.54 -14.79 -13.36
N HIS A 271 7.66 -13.48 -13.58
CA HIS A 271 7.96 -12.52 -12.53
C HIS A 271 6.97 -12.61 -11.35
N TRP A 272 5.67 -12.76 -11.64
CA TRP A 272 4.65 -12.86 -10.61
C TRP A 272 4.80 -14.12 -9.75
N GLN A 273 5.24 -15.24 -10.31
CA GLN A 273 5.41 -16.49 -9.55
C GLN A 273 6.53 -16.37 -8.53
N GLU A 274 7.63 -15.72 -8.90
CA GLU A 274 8.72 -15.42 -7.96
C GLU A 274 8.28 -14.45 -6.86
N THR A 275 7.30 -13.60 -7.18
CA THR A 275 6.85 -12.52 -6.31
C THR A 275 5.74 -12.96 -5.34
N TYR A 276 4.81 -13.83 -5.79
CA TYR A 276 3.52 -14.09 -5.12
C TYR A 276 3.17 -15.56 -4.92
N SER A 277 3.80 -16.50 -5.63
CA SER A 277 3.49 -17.93 -5.43
C SER A 277 4.04 -18.48 -4.09
N GLY A 278 4.91 -17.74 -3.42
CA GLY A 278 5.50 -18.18 -2.15
C GLY A 278 6.25 -19.51 -2.31
N PRO A 279 6.21 -20.41 -1.31
CA PRO A 279 6.89 -21.71 -1.39
C PRO A 279 6.16 -22.72 -2.29
N SER A 280 4.89 -22.50 -2.65
CA SER A 280 4.08 -23.44 -3.42
C SER A 280 4.00 -23.03 -4.90
N MET A 281 4.46 -23.93 -5.77
CA MET A 281 4.47 -23.69 -7.22
C MET A 281 3.08 -23.75 -7.87
N ASP A 282 2.10 -24.31 -7.17
CA ASP A 282 0.74 -24.53 -7.68
C ASP A 282 -0.21 -23.36 -7.37
N ARG A 283 0.31 -22.28 -6.77
CA ARG A 283 -0.53 -21.13 -6.47
C ARG A 283 -0.99 -20.43 -7.75
N PRO A 284 -2.30 -20.20 -7.91
CA PRO A 284 -2.84 -19.49 -9.06
C PRO A 284 -2.39 -18.02 -9.04
N PHE A 285 -2.53 -17.37 -10.19
CA PHE A 285 -2.31 -15.93 -10.29
C PHE A 285 -3.23 -15.18 -9.31
N PRO A 286 -2.73 -14.19 -8.54
CA PRO A 286 -3.53 -13.38 -7.62
C PRO A 286 -4.82 -12.84 -8.27
N PRO A 287 -5.99 -12.91 -7.59
CA PRO A 287 -7.22 -12.33 -8.11
C PRO A 287 -7.10 -10.80 -8.24
N LEU A 288 -7.84 -10.25 -9.21
CA LEU A 288 -7.97 -8.82 -9.47
C LEU A 288 -9.28 -8.32 -8.87
N LEU A 289 -9.19 -7.49 -7.84
CA LEU A 289 -10.32 -6.95 -7.09
C LEU A 289 -10.56 -5.50 -7.50
N PHE A 290 -11.66 -5.23 -8.21
CA PHE A 290 -12.05 -3.89 -8.61
C PHE A 290 -13.12 -3.33 -7.67
N VAL A 291 -12.83 -2.20 -7.04
CA VAL A 291 -13.74 -1.51 -6.10
C VAL A 291 -14.19 -0.19 -6.71
N PHE A 292 -15.48 -0.06 -6.96
CA PHE A 292 -16.08 1.16 -7.50
C PHE A 292 -16.48 2.11 -6.37
N ALA A 293 -15.85 3.28 -6.31
CA ALA A 293 -16.08 4.29 -5.29
C ALA A 293 -16.75 5.55 -5.87
N PRO A 294 -17.50 6.32 -5.06
CA PRO A 294 -18.27 7.45 -5.56
C PRO A 294 -17.39 8.58 -6.09
N ALA A 295 -17.83 9.20 -7.19
CA ALA A 295 -17.21 10.38 -7.76
C ALA A 295 -18.27 11.38 -8.21
N ALA A 296 -18.01 12.67 -7.97
CA ALA A 296 -18.89 13.73 -8.44
C ALA A 296 -18.96 13.73 -9.98
N ARG A 297 -20.15 13.97 -10.54
CA ARG A 297 -20.40 14.05 -11.99
C ARG A 297 -20.03 12.76 -12.75
N ARG A 298 -20.12 11.62 -12.09
CA ARG A 298 -20.01 10.28 -12.68
C ARG A 298 -21.24 9.47 -12.30
N ALA A 299 -21.52 8.43 -13.10
CA ALA A 299 -22.56 7.47 -12.79
C ALA A 299 -22.32 6.85 -11.41
N ALA A 300 -23.40 6.44 -10.75
CA ALA A 300 -23.34 5.79 -9.44
C ALA A 300 -22.41 4.55 -9.49
N PRO A 301 -21.70 4.23 -8.39
CA PRO A 301 -20.78 3.10 -8.34
C PRO A 301 -21.38 1.79 -8.84
N ALA A 302 -22.61 1.44 -8.45
CA ALA A 302 -23.29 0.23 -8.88
C ALA A 302 -23.50 0.18 -10.41
N THR A 303 -23.87 1.31 -11.04
CA THR A 303 -24.01 1.39 -12.51
C THR A 303 -22.65 1.22 -13.20
N ARG A 304 -21.58 1.79 -12.63
CA ARG A 304 -20.22 1.64 -13.16
C ARG A 304 -19.71 0.21 -13.02
N GLU A 305 -19.93 -0.40 -11.85
CA GLU A 305 -19.62 -1.80 -11.55
C GLU A 305 -20.28 -2.70 -12.60
N ALA A 306 -21.61 -2.62 -12.75
CA ALA A 306 -22.35 -3.44 -13.73
C ALA A 306 -21.84 -3.27 -15.16
N ALA A 307 -21.62 -2.01 -15.59
CA ALA A 307 -21.14 -1.72 -16.94
C ALA A 307 -19.68 -2.16 -17.19
N PHE A 308 -18.83 -2.17 -16.16
CA PHE A 308 -17.49 -2.73 -16.27
C PHE A 308 -17.52 -4.26 -16.23
N HIS A 309 -18.30 -4.84 -15.33
CA HIS A 309 -18.47 -6.28 -15.19
C HIS A 309 -18.84 -6.93 -16.52
N GLU A 310 -19.84 -6.39 -17.23
CA GLU A 310 -20.25 -6.86 -18.56
C GLU A 310 -19.16 -6.75 -19.63
N ARG A 311 -18.27 -5.75 -19.54
CA ARG A 311 -17.14 -5.61 -20.46
C ARG A 311 -15.99 -6.55 -20.11
N ALA A 312 -15.70 -6.73 -18.82
CA ALA A 312 -14.65 -7.62 -18.34
C ALA A 312 -14.92 -9.07 -18.74
N ARG A 313 -16.20 -9.50 -18.76
CA ARG A 313 -16.62 -10.83 -19.26
C ARG A 313 -16.23 -11.11 -20.72
N ARG A 314 -15.95 -10.08 -21.51
CA ARG A 314 -15.57 -10.20 -22.93
C ARG A 314 -14.05 -10.26 -23.14
N VAL A 315 -13.27 -10.04 -22.09
CA VAL A 315 -11.80 -10.13 -22.16
C VAL A 315 -11.40 -11.60 -22.05
N SER A 316 -10.67 -12.11 -23.05
CA SER A 316 -10.41 -13.56 -23.22
C SER A 316 -9.62 -14.20 -22.06
N SER A 317 -8.80 -13.43 -21.35
CA SER A 317 -8.01 -13.91 -20.20
C SER A 317 -8.84 -14.08 -18.93
N VAL A 318 -9.99 -13.41 -18.82
CA VAL A 318 -10.83 -13.38 -17.61
C VAL A 318 -11.58 -14.70 -17.43
N ASN A 319 -11.59 -15.21 -16.19
CA ASN A 319 -12.20 -16.49 -15.77
C ASN A 319 -11.56 -17.76 -16.37
N TYR A 320 -10.44 -17.60 -17.09
CA TYR A 320 -9.59 -18.70 -17.51
C TYR A 320 -8.21 -18.58 -16.87
N ARG A 321 -7.52 -17.45 -17.09
CA ARG A 321 -6.14 -17.21 -16.63
C ARG A 321 -6.03 -16.26 -15.46
N SER A 322 -7.07 -15.45 -15.24
CA SER A 322 -7.15 -14.49 -14.14
C SER A 322 -8.58 -14.40 -13.62
N ILE A 323 -8.73 -14.28 -12.31
CA ILE A 323 -10.02 -14.06 -11.66
C ILE A 323 -10.20 -12.56 -11.48
N VAL A 324 -11.33 -12.04 -11.95
CA VAL A 324 -11.68 -10.62 -11.80
C VAL A 324 -12.95 -10.56 -10.98
N ALA A 325 -12.88 -9.95 -9.81
CA ALA A 325 -14.01 -9.71 -8.93
C ALA A 325 -14.29 -8.21 -8.84
N THR A 326 -15.57 -7.83 -8.86
CA THR A 326 -16.01 -6.43 -8.80
C THR A 326 -16.92 -6.23 -7.59
N THR A 327 -16.80 -5.08 -6.95
CA THR A 327 -17.72 -4.64 -5.89
C THR A 327 -17.84 -3.12 -5.85
N THR A 328 -18.75 -2.59 -5.05
CA THR A 328 -18.78 -1.16 -4.72
C THR A 328 -18.13 -0.91 -3.36
N LEU A 329 -17.53 0.26 -3.18
CA LEU A 329 -16.96 0.64 -1.88
C LEU A 329 -18.02 0.60 -0.78
N ALA A 330 -19.26 1.01 -1.08
CA ALA A 330 -20.36 0.98 -0.12
C ALA A 330 -20.62 -0.42 0.43
N GLN A 331 -20.79 -1.42 -0.46
CA GLN A 331 -21.01 -2.81 -0.05
C GLN A 331 -19.83 -3.35 0.74
N LEU A 332 -18.61 -3.10 0.27
CA LEU A 332 -17.41 -3.55 0.94
C LEU A 332 -17.27 -2.97 2.35
N THR A 333 -17.52 -1.67 2.53
CA THR A 333 -17.43 -1.03 3.85
C THR A 333 -18.57 -1.40 4.80
N GLN A 334 -19.73 -1.79 4.27
CA GLN A 334 -20.90 -2.13 5.08
C GLN A 334 -20.88 -3.58 5.56
N HIS A 335 -20.44 -4.50 4.69
CA HIS A 335 -20.51 -5.94 4.95
C HIS A 335 -19.13 -6.57 5.12
N GLY A 336 -18.06 -5.93 4.66
CA GLY A 336 -16.71 -6.49 4.65
C GLY A 336 -16.49 -7.44 3.46
N PRO A 337 -15.22 -7.80 3.18
CA PRO A 337 -14.87 -8.70 2.07
C PRO A 337 -15.22 -10.17 2.33
N ALA A 338 -15.42 -10.59 3.58
CA ALA A 338 -15.77 -11.96 3.95
C ALA A 338 -17.26 -12.27 3.69
N GLU A 339 -18.09 -11.25 3.48
CA GLU A 339 -19.49 -11.42 3.13
C GLU A 339 -19.68 -11.50 1.60
N PRO A 340 -20.85 -11.95 1.11
CA PRO A 340 -21.20 -12.00 -0.31
C PRO A 340 -21.27 -10.62 -1.01
N VAL A 341 -20.12 -9.97 -1.20
CA VAL A 341 -20.01 -8.63 -1.80
C VAL A 341 -19.35 -8.65 -3.18
N TRP A 342 -18.74 -9.75 -3.60
CA TRP A 342 -17.95 -9.82 -4.83
C TRP A 342 -18.72 -10.45 -5.98
N ARG A 343 -18.85 -9.75 -7.11
CA ARG A 343 -19.31 -10.34 -8.38
C ARG A 343 -18.12 -10.78 -9.21
N VAL A 344 -18.06 -12.05 -9.60
CA VAL A 344 -16.95 -12.57 -10.43
C VAL A 344 -17.28 -12.40 -11.90
N ALA A 345 -16.44 -11.67 -12.65
CA ALA A 345 -16.58 -11.57 -14.09
C ALA A 345 -16.15 -12.88 -14.75
N GLY A 346 -17.06 -13.57 -15.45
CA GLY A 346 -16.75 -14.81 -16.17
C GLY A 346 -17.88 -15.33 -17.07
N ARG A 347 -17.55 -16.32 -17.90
CA ARG A 347 -18.48 -16.87 -18.92
C ARG A 347 -19.58 -17.77 -18.33
N HIS A 348 -19.46 -18.18 -17.06
CA HIS A 348 -20.40 -19.08 -16.37
C HIS A 348 -20.63 -18.75 -14.88
N ALA A 349 -20.04 -17.67 -14.36
CA ALA A 349 -20.35 -17.19 -13.02
C ALA A 349 -21.72 -16.49 -13.07
N GLY A 350 -22.65 -16.89 -12.20
CA GLY A 350 -23.94 -16.22 -12.06
C GLY A 350 -23.79 -14.75 -11.65
N GLU A 351 -24.89 -14.00 -11.67
CA GLU A 351 -24.90 -12.63 -11.12
C GLU A 351 -24.71 -12.58 -9.59
N GLU A 352 -24.72 -13.75 -8.95
CA GLU A 352 -24.61 -13.93 -7.52
C GLU A 352 -23.27 -13.40 -6.99
N ARG A 353 -23.36 -12.75 -5.84
CA ARG A 353 -22.18 -12.28 -5.12
C ARG A 353 -21.66 -13.42 -4.25
N CYS A 354 -20.34 -13.45 -4.07
CA CYS A 354 -19.65 -14.40 -3.22
C CYS A 354 -18.72 -13.67 -2.26
N SER A 355 -18.30 -14.37 -1.21
CA SER A 355 -17.29 -13.92 -0.27
C SER A 355 -15.88 -14.04 -0.88
N LEU A 356 -14.92 -13.34 -0.29
CA LEU A 356 -13.53 -13.33 -0.77
C LEU A 356 -12.89 -14.73 -0.78
N ASP A 357 -13.17 -15.55 0.23
CA ASP A 357 -12.68 -16.93 0.37
C ASP A 357 -13.36 -17.90 -0.61
N ALA A 358 -14.57 -17.58 -1.08
CA ALA A 358 -15.32 -18.34 -2.06
C ALA A 358 -15.00 -17.94 -3.51
N LEU A 359 -14.06 -17.02 -3.74
CA LEU A 359 -13.62 -16.69 -5.09
C LEU A 359 -13.08 -17.95 -5.79
N PRO A 360 -13.41 -18.15 -7.07
CA PRO A 360 -12.86 -19.26 -7.83
C PRO A 360 -11.33 -19.11 -7.92
N LYS A 361 -10.64 -20.23 -8.11
CA LYS A 361 -9.20 -20.24 -8.37
C LYS A 361 -8.98 -20.19 -9.88
N ALA A 362 -8.04 -19.36 -10.35
CA ALA A 362 -7.62 -19.40 -11.75
C ALA A 362 -7.05 -20.79 -12.07
N ARG A 363 -7.31 -21.29 -13.28
CA ARG A 363 -6.81 -22.59 -13.74
C ARG A 363 -5.39 -22.51 -14.28
#